data_AF-A0A418R5R6-F1
#
_entry.id   AF-A0A418R5R6-F1
#
_cell.length_a   1.000
_cell.length_b   1.000
_cell.length_c   1.000
_cell.angle_alpha   90.00
_cell.angle_beta   90.00
_cell.angle_gamma   90.00
#
_symmetry.space_group_name_H-M   'P 1'
#
loop_
_entity.id
_entity.type
_entity.pdbx_description
1 polymer ?
#
loop_
_entity_poly.entity_id
_entity_poly.type
_entity_poly.pdbx_seq_one_letter_code
_entity_poly.pdbx_strand_id
1 'polypeptide(L)'
;MRFCLLFWGFFCLSHLVSAQANDGFQRLDGTVFLIRNGEVRPMPHDVQLPNGRRVTRDGWIMEADGRRTELRDGQGCSMLGEVAAVARNSSGRLQLSGGEATTAGKSEARPVAQQWPLQWRGKIKGKGKGRHKGKHRD
;
A
#
# COMPACT_ATOMS: atom_id res chain seq x y z
N MET A 1 56.74 12.38 -13.74
CA MET A 1 55.90 13.40 -13.08
C MET A 1 54.49 13.28 -13.64
N ARG A 2 53.66 12.50 -12.98
CA ARG A 2 52.26 12.19 -13.32
C ARG A 2 51.49 12.26 -12.01
N PHE A 3 50.22 12.64 -12.09
CA PHE A 3 49.25 12.78 -10.99
C PHE A 3 49.36 14.04 -10.14
N CYS A 4 48.53 15.03 -10.47
CA CYS A 4 47.65 15.74 -9.54
C CYS A 4 46.79 16.69 -10.38
N LEU A 5 45.57 17.00 -9.91
CA LEU A 5 44.56 17.90 -10.52
C LEU A 5 43.42 17.26 -11.34
N LEU A 6 42.83 16.18 -10.83
CA LEU A 6 41.43 15.84 -11.15
C LEU A 6 40.72 15.38 -9.88
N PHE A 7 40.48 16.29 -8.93
CA PHE A 7 39.65 16.00 -7.76
C PHE A 7 38.91 17.27 -7.31
N TRP A 8 38.24 17.93 -8.25
CA TRP A 8 37.44 19.12 -7.93
C TRP A 8 36.14 19.15 -8.72
N GLY A 9 35.31 18.16 -8.48
CA GLY A 9 33.98 18.10 -9.09
C GLY A 9 33.33 16.78 -8.76
N PHE A 10 32.64 16.72 -7.62
CA PHE A 10 31.44 15.90 -7.37
C PHE A 10 31.06 15.98 -5.88
N PHE A 11 30.77 17.19 -5.38
CA PHE A 11 29.93 17.31 -4.18
C PHE A 11 28.57 17.87 -4.61
N CYS A 12 27.97 17.17 -5.57
CA CYS A 12 26.62 17.39 -6.00
C CYS A 12 25.65 16.93 -4.89
N LEU A 13 24.79 17.85 -4.47
CA LEU A 13 23.36 17.59 -4.49
C LEU A 13 22.81 16.48 -3.56
N SER A 14 23.25 16.40 -2.30
CA SER A 14 22.73 15.37 -1.36
C SER A 14 21.71 15.87 -0.32
N HIS A 15 21.33 17.15 -0.29
CA HIS A 15 20.58 17.72 0.86
C HIS A 15 19.09 18.08 0.61
N LEU A 16 18.52 17.80 -0.56
CA LEU A 16 17.14 18.23 -0.89
C LEU A 16 16.04 17.19 -0.66
N VAL A 17 16.29 16.12 0.11
CA VAL A 17 15.34 15.00 0.27
C VAL A 17 14.68 14.93 1.66
N SER A 18 14.91 15.89 2.57
CA SER A 18 14.37 15.78 3.95
C SER A 18 13.03 16.50 4.18
N ALA A 19 12.61 17.41 3.29
CA ALA A 19 11.39 18.20 3.49
C ALA A 19 10.09 17.44 3.16
N GLN A 20 10.15 16.38 2.36
CA GLN A 20 8.99 15.54 2.00
C GLN A 20 8.68 14.47 3.05
N ALA A 21 9.53 14.28 4.07
CA ALA A 21 9.39 13.19 5.04
C ALA A 21 8.19 13.33 6.00
N ASN A 22 7.55 14.50 6.05
CA ASN A 22 6.47 14.77 7.00
C ASN A 22 5.07 14.80 6.37
N ASP A 23 4.99 14.77 5.03
CA ASP A 23 3.73 14.89 4.30
C ASP A 23 3.36 13.55 3.66
N GLY A 24 2.09 13.18 3.78
CA GLY A 24 1.58 11.95 3.19
C GLY A 24 0.13 11.70 3.56
N PHE A 25 -0.25 10.44 3.56
CA PHE A 25 -1.58 9.97 3.86
C PHE A 25 -1.52 8.95 4.98
N GLN A 26 -2.59 8.83 5.75
CA GLN A 26 -2.74 7.84 6.80
C GLN A 26 -4.15 7.25 6.76
N ARG A 27 -4.27 5.93 6.86
CA ARG A 27 -5.55 5.26 7.05
C ARG A 27 -5.82 5.10 8.55
N LEU A 28 -6.95 5.59 9.01
CA LEU A 28 -7.46 5.42 10.38
C LEU A 28 -8.92 5.02 10.31
N ASP A 29 -9.28 3.94 10.98
CA ASP A 29 -10.64 3.42 11.07
C ASP A 29 -11.33 3.31 9.69
N GLY A 30 -10.61 2.77 8.70
CA GLY A 30 -11.08 2.63 7.33
C GLY A 30 -11.12 3.92 6.51
N THR A 31 -10.86 5.09 7.08
CA THR A 31 -10.86 6.39 6.40
C THR A 31 -9.44 6.89 6.16
N VAL A 32 -9.16 7.40 4.96
CA VAL A 32 -7.86 8.03 4.66
C VAL A 32 -7.87 9.52 4.99
N PHE A 33 -6.83 9.95 5.68
CA PHE A 33 -6.54 11.34 6.02
C PHE A 33 -5.24 11.79 5.35
N LEU A 34 -5.18 13.09 5.05
CA LEU A 34 -3.99 13.78 4.58
C LEU A 34 -3.20 14.30 5.79
N ILE A 35 -1.93 13.94 5.89
CA ILE A 35 -0.98 14.54 6.83
C ILE A 35 -0.20 15.62 6.08
N ARG A 36 -0.31 16.87 6.54
CA ARG A 36 0.55 17.97 6.06
C ARG A 36 1.15 18.73 7.22
N ASN A 37 2.47 18.88 7.21
CA ASN A 37 3.24 19.50 8.29
C ASN A 37 2.98 18.83 9.67
N GLY A 38 2.63 17.54 9.67
CA GLY A 38 2.25 16.78 10.85
C GLY A 38 0.82 17.01 11.35
N GLU A 39 0.00 17.80 10.65
CA GLU A 39 -1.43 17.96 10.92
C GLU A 39 -2.28 16.98 10.09
N VAL A 40 -3.24 16.33 10.73
CA VAL A 40 -4.22 15.46 10.07
C VAL A 40 -5.37 16.29 9.53
N ARG A 41 -5.70 16.10 8.26
CA ARG A 41 -6.84 16.73 7.59
C ARG A 41 -7.66 15.67 6.85
N PRO A 42 -9.00 15.77 6.84
CA PRO A 42 -9.83 14.85 6.08
C PRO A 42 -9.48 14.93 4.60
N MET A 43 -9.47 13.79 3.91
CA MET A 43 -9.22 13.72 2.47
C MET A 43 -10.55 13.80 1.70
N PRO A 44 -10.88 14.93 1.04
CA PRO A 44 -12.21 15.14 0.48
C PRO A 44 -12.48 14.31 -0.79
N HIS A 45 -11.45 14.01 -1.57
CA HIS A 45 -11.51 13.26 -2.82
C HIS A 45 -10.24 12.42 -3.00
N ASP A 46 -10.28 11.47 -3.93
CA ASP A 46 -9.11 10.69 -4.32
C ASP A 46 -8.03 11.59 -4.91
N VAL A 47 -6.78 11.40 -4.49
CA VAL A 47 -5.67 12.25 -4.88
C VAL A 47 -4.82 11.57 -5.93
N GLN A 48 -4.63 12.24 -7.07
CA GLN A 48 -3.69 11.84 -8.09
C GLN A 48 -2.29 12.36 -7.71
N LEU A 49 -1.33 11.44 -7.62
CA LEU A 49 0.06 11.70 -7.29
C LEU A 49 0.85 12.08 -8.55
N PRO A 50 1.95 12.83 -8.42
CA PRO A 50 2.75 13.30 -9.56
C PRO A 50 3.39 12.17 -10.39
N ASN A 51 3.53 10.97 -9.81
CA ASN A 51 4.04 9.78 -10.49
C ASN A 51 2.96 8.95 -11.22
N GLY A 52 1.73 9.47 -11.34
CA GLY A 52 0.62 8.78 -11.99
C GLY A 52 -0.10 7.76 -11.10
N ARG A 53 0.34 7.56 -9.86
CA ARG A 53 -0.41 6.79 -8.86
C ARG A 53 -1.62 7.58 -8.34
N ARG A 54 -2.61 6.89 -7.78
CA ARG A 54 -3.78 7.51 -7.14
C ARG A 54 -4.01 6.91 -5.75
N VAL A 55 -4.25 7.76 -4.76
CA VAL A 55 -4.65 7.35 -3.41
C VAL A 55 -6.14 7.57 -3.25
N THR A 56 -6.88 6.53 -2.90
CA THR A 56 -8.33 6.61 -2.71
C THR A 56 -8.70 6.84 -1.26
N ARG A 57 -9.89 7.42 -1.02
CA ARG A 57 -10.44 7.62 0.34
C ARG A 57 -10.67 6.33 1.11
N ASP A 58 -10.83 5.23 0.40
CA ASP A 58 -11.07 3.90 0.95
C ASP A 58 -9.79 3.19 1.43
N GLY A 59 -8.61 3.79 1.21
CA GLY A 59 -7.34 3.20 1.62
C GLY A 59 -6.63 2.39 0.54
N TRP A 60 -6.90 2.64 -0.74
CA TRP A 60 -6.19 1.97 -1.84
C TRP A 60 -5.20 2.91 -2.52
N ILE A 61 -4.02 2.37 -2.82
CA ILE A 61 -3.04 2.99 -3.71
C ILE A 61 -3.18 2.30 -5.06
N MET A 62 -3.68 3.01 -6.05
CA MET A 62 -3.68 2.58 -7.44
C MET A 62 -2.37 2.98 -8.09
N GLU A 63 -1.64 1.99 -8.57
CA GLU A 63 -0.44 2.15 -9.37
C GLU A 63 -0.81 2.66 -10.78
N ALA A 64 0.16 3.22 -11.50
CA ALA A 64 -0.06 3.71 -12.86
C ALA A 64 -0.42 2.57 -13.84
N ASP A 65 -0.02 1.33 -13.54
CA ASP A 65 -0.35 0.11 -14.29
C ASP A 65 -1.75 -0.47 -13.95
N GLY A 66 -2.47 0.14 -13.00
CA GLY A 66 -3.78 -0.31 -12.52
C GLY A 66 -3.74 -1.32 -11.37
N ARG A 67 -2.55 -1.75 -10.92
CA ARG A 67 -2.40 -2.58 -9.72
C ARG A 67 -2.84 -1.80 -8.49
N ARG A 68 -3.41 -2.49 -7.50
CA ARG A 68 -3.93 -1.87 -6.27
C ARG A 68 -3.23 -2.45 -5.06
N THR A 69 -2.82 -1.56 -4.16
CA THR A 69 -2.24 -1.92 -2.86
C THR A 69 -3.13 -1.35 -1.77
N GLU A 70 -3.55 -2.19 -0.83
CA GLU A 70 -4.33 -1.75 0.32
C GLU A 70 -3.42 -1.19 1.42
N LEU A 71 -3.75 -0.02 1.94
CA LEU A 71 -3.20 0.51 3.18
C LEU A 71 -3.96 -0.10 4.36
N ARG A 72 -3.28 -0.69 5.34
CA ARG A 72 -3.95 -1.15 6.56
C ARG A 72 -4.22 0.02 7.51
N ASP A 73 -5.15 -0.16 8.44
CA ASP A 73 -5.37 0.83 9.49
C ASP A 73 -4.07 1.08 10.29
N GLY A 74 -3.79 2.35 10.57
CA GLY A 74 -2.56 2.81 11.19
C GLY A 74 -1.37 2.94 10.22
N GLN A 75 -1.46 2.41 9.00
CA GLN A 75 -0.45 2.63 7.96
C GLN A 75 -0.74 3.90 7.16
N GLY A 76 0.28 4.36 6.46
CA GLY A 76 0.19 5.52 5.58
C GLY A 76 0.94 5.32 4.29
N CYS A 77 0.92 6.35 3.45
CA CYS A 77 1.81 6.44 2.31
C CYS A 77 2.35 7.85 2.12
N SER A 78 3.51 7.96 1.49
CA SER A 78 4.12 9.24 1.15
C SER A 78 3.35 9.97 0.05
N MET A 79 3.74 11.22 -0.23
CA MET A 79 3.28 11.97 -1.42
C MET A 79 3.67 11.33 -2.77
N LEU A 80 4.44 10.23 -2.75
CA LEU A 80 4.77 9.40 -3.91
C LEU A 80 4.06 8.04 -3.87
N GLY A 81 3.18 7.81 -2.89
CA GLY A 81 2.41 6.57 -2.76
C GLY A 81 3.25 5.39 -2.30
N GLU A 82 4.39 5.64 -1.66
CA GLU A 82 5.18 4.59 -1.00
C GLU A 82 4.58 4.30 0.37
N VAL A 83 4.31 3.03 0.66
CA VAL A 83 3.76 2.63 1.95
C VAL A 83 4.78 2.93 3.05
N ALA A 84 4.33 3.60 4.10
CA ALA A 84 5.15 3.98 5.23
C ALA A 84 4.38 3.78 6.54
N ALA A 85 5.11 3.50 7.61
CA ALA A 85 4.55 3.55 8.94
C ALA A 85 4.37 5.02 9.35
N VAL A 86 3.24 5.30 10.00
CA VAL A 86 2.99 6.61 10.61
C VAL A 86 3.32 6.52 12.08
N ALA A 87 4.25 7.34 12.53
CA ALA A 87 4.64 7.44 13.93
C ALA A 87 4.48 8.87 14.42
N ARG A 88 4.34 9.04 15.74
CA ARG A 88 4.50 10.36 16.36
C ARG A 88 5.98 10.58 16.66
N ASN A 89 6.50 11.73 16.28
CA ASN A 89 7.84 12.13 16.67
C ASN A 89 7.87 12.65 18.13
N SER A 90 9.05 12.97 18.65
CA SER A 90 9.23 13.50 20.01
C SER A 90 8.48 14.80 20.29
N SER A 91 8.10 15.55 19.24
CA SER A 91 7.27 16.76 19.35
C SER A 91 5.76 16.49 19.37
N GLY A 92 5.34 15.22 19.34
CA GLY A 92 3.93 14.81 19.31
C GLY A 92 3.26 14.95 17.94
N ARG A 93 4.00 15.38 16.90
CA ARG A 93 3.51 15.50 15.52
C ARG A 93 3.60 14.17 14.80
N LEU A 94 2.69 13.92 13.86
CA LEU A 94 2.76 12.73 13.01
C LEU A 94 3.84 12.90 11.94
N GLN A 95 4.60 11.84 11.72
CA GLN A 95 5.66 11.75 10.75
C GLN A 95 5.61 10.38 10.08
N LEU A 96 5.89 10.35 8.78
CA LEU A 96 6.06 9.11 8.03
C LEU A 96 7.52 8.72 8.14
N SER A 97 7.81 7.58 8.77
CA SER A 97 9.18 7.05 8.74
C SER A 97 9.45 6.58 7.32
N GLY A 98 10.40 7.24 6.64
CA GLY A 98 10.73 7.03 5.23
C GLY A 98 10.80 5.54 4.87
N GLY A 99 10.15 5.19 3.77
CA GLY A 99 9.96 3.82 3.33
C GLY A 99 11.28 3.10 3.11
N GLU A 100 11.69 2.30 4.07
CA GLU A 100 12.22 1.01 3.71
C GLU A 100 11.03 0.24 3.16
N ALA A 101 11.05 -0.02 1.85
CA ALA A 101 10.15 -0.96 1.22
C ALA A 101 10.24 -2.27 2.00
N THR A 102 9.36 -2.45 2.98
CA THR A 102 9.04 -3.76 3.50
C THR A 102 8.35 -4.43 2.35
N THR A 103 9.19 -5.06 1.52
CA THR A 103 8.90 -6.15 0.60
C THR A 103 7.41 -6.34 0.53
N ALA A 104 6.81 -5.62 -0.43
CA ALA A 104 5.50 -5.94 -0.97
C ALA A 104 5.40 -7.45 -0.91
N GLY A 105 4.47 -7.93 -0.08
CA GLY A 105 4.41 -9.31 0.31
C GLY A 105 4.76 -10.14 -0.89
N LYS A 106 5.80 -10.96 -0.74
CA LYS A 106 5.93 -12.18 -1.49
C LYS A 106 4.70 -13.02 -1.09
N SER A 107 3.53 -12.58 -1.55
CA SER A 107 2.40 -13.42 -1.85
C SER A 107 2.89 -14.23 -3.03
N GLU A 108 3.79 -15.17 -2.75
CA GLU A 108 3.85 -16.41 -3.48
C GLU A 108 2.39 -16.84 -3.56
N ALA A 109 1.83 -16.68 -4.76
CA ALA A 109 0.83 -17.60 -5.24
C ALA A 109 1.45 -18.99 -5.11
N ARG A 110 1.39 -19.55 -3.90
CA ARG A 110 1.56 -20.99 -3.70
C ARG A 110 0.27 -21.58 -4.26
N PRO A 111 0.31 -22.36 -5.35
CA PRO A 111 -0.74 -23.33 -5.56
C PRO A 111 -0.61 -24.35 -4.43
N VAL A 112 -1.24 -24.08 -3.28
CA VAL A 112 -1.51 -25.10 -2.26
C VAL A 112 -2.62 -25.99 -2.82
N ALA A 113 -2.19 -26.86 -3.74
CA ALA A 113 -2.65 -28.22 -3.71
C ALA A 113 -2.11 -28.84 -2.42
N GLN A 114 -3.03 -29.46 -1.67
CA GLN A 114 -2.76 -30.45 -0.62
C GLN A 114 -2.21 -29.88 0.70
N GLN A 115 -2.99 -29.98 1.78
CA GLN A 115 -2.81 -31.07 2.75
C GLN A 115 -3.66 -30.83 4.02
N TRP A 116 -4.52 -31.81 4.30
CA TRP A 116 -5.38 -31.92 5.48
C TRP A 116 -4.53 -32.17 6.75
N PRO A 117 -5.02 -31.83 7.97
CA PRO A 117 -5.44 -32.93 8.83
C PRO A 117 -6.79 -32.71 9.52
N LEU A 118 -7.36 -33.83 9.95
CA LEU A 118 -8.70 -34.00 10.43
C LEU A 118 -8.88 -33.28 11.76
N GLN A 119 -9.87 -32.38 11.87
CA GLN A 119 -10.94 -32.55 12.85
C GLN A 119 -12.05 -31.53 12.59
N TRP A 120 -13.24 -32.04 12.29
CA TRP A 120 -14.47 -31.89 13.07
C TRP A 120 -15.63 -32.33 12.20
N ARG A 121 -16.30 -33.34 12.73
CA ARG A 121 -17.25 -34.25 12.11
C ARG A 121 -18.63 -33.63 12.29
N GLY A 122 -19.08 -32.85 11.31
CA GLY A 122 -20.44 -32.27 11.24
C GLY A 122 -21.21 -32.85 10.06
N LYS A 123 -21.93 -33.93 10.32
CA LYS A 123 -22.67 -34.78 9.39
C LYS A 123 -23.97 -34.11 8.96
N ILE A 124 -24.12 -33.66 7.70
CA ILE A 124 -25.43 -33.51 7.06
C ILE A 124 -25.41 -34.17 5.68
N LYS A 125 -26.33 -35.11 5.52
CA LYS A 125 -26.46 -36.12 4.48
C LYS A 125 -27.70 -35.78 3.65
N GLY A 126 -27.57 -35.81 2.32
CA GLY A 126 -28.67 -35.79 1.36
C GLY A 126 -28.27 -34.97 0.13
N LYS A 127 -27.70 -35.51 -0.96
CA LYS A 127 -28.17 -36.57 -1.88
C LYS A 127 -29.51 -36.20 -2.54
N GLY A 128 -29.43 -35.69 -3.77
CA GLY A 128 -30.60 -35.54 -4.65
C GLY A 128 -30.24 -34.99 -6.03
N LYS A 129 -29.83 -35.88 -6.94
CA LYS A 129 -29.70 -35.63 -8.39
C LYS A 129 -31.02 -35.17 -8.99
N GLY A 130 -30.96 -34.23 -9.93
CA GLY A 130 -32.07 -33.96 -10.86
C GLY A 130 -31.67 -33.10 -12.05
N ARG A 131 -31.04 -33.72 -13.06
CA ARG A 131 -31.01 -33.15 -14.42
C ARG A 131 -32.44 -33.19 -14.96
N HIS A 132 -32.97 -32.07 -15.46
CA HIS A 132 -33.93 -32.11 -16.56
C HIS A 132 -33.61 -31.04 -17.60
N LYS A 133 -33.72 -31.49 -18.84
CA LYS A 133 -33.33 -30.91 -20.12
C LYS A 133 -34.63 -30.62 -20.88
N GLY A 134 -34.70 -29.48 -21.56
CA GLY A 134 -35.76 -29.14 -22.53
C GLY A 134 -36.89 -28.28 -21.94
N LYS A 135 -37.61 -27.47 -22.71
CA LYS A 135 -37.68 -27.28 -24.17
C LYS A 135 -38.64 -26.10 -24.45
N HIS A 136 -38.46 -25.41 -25.59
CA HIS A 136 -39.43 -24.58 -26.35
C HIS A 136 -39.87 -23.23 -25.72
N ARG A 137 -39.72 -22.06 -26.37
CA ARG A 137 -40.31 -21.57 -27.64
C ARG A 137 -41.82 -21.75 -27.70
N ASP A 138 -42.53 -20.68 -27.39
CA ASP A 138 -43.56 -20.08 -28.24
C ASP A 138 -43.35 -18.55 -28.23
#